data_AF-A0A2W4I8X0-F1
#
_entry.id   AF-A0A2W4I8X0-F1
#
_cell.length_a   1.000
_cell.length_b   1.000
_cell.length_c   1.000
_cell.angle_alpha   90.00
_cell.angle_beta   90.00
_cell.angle_gamma   90.00
#
_symmetry.space_group_name_H-M   'P 1'
#
loop_
_entity.id
_entity.type
_entity.pdbx_description
1 polymer ?
#
loop_
_entity_poly.entity_id
_entity_poly.type
_entity_poly.pdbx_seq_one_letter_code
_entity_poly.pdbx_strand_id
1 'polypeptide(L)'
;MDEHTVYTKSKLNLKIYAQSLHNSTVKSYRVRPRMLTTPLLQPIWFQLLVSPSPIRGRKMSEWQGPRTLFSRWHSLSRIHLFIAFMMVAFCPLALVSARPLEFILSLLLCARVFYLIGKHFGDSAGIAMVGAIGEDEVAVALKQLPSSWKVERNISLESGGDIDFLLTSPQNNIFLLDAKAHSGIVYYDGMRLCRKIGKRSVPFEKDIMSQVKRQAVQIRTQRKLPFVSTVLVFTRAELQTPKEIGLVSVVELDNLVAHLQEKTAMVKPKVMVRNHLKLIAQQRELAECPKEENLQIEIAE
;
A
#
# COMPACT_ATOMS: atom_id res chain seq x y z
N MET A 1 -14.08 -31.78 -21.41
CA MET A 1 -14.19 -31.08 -20.10
C MET A 1 -15.43 -30.21 -20.21
N ASP A 2 -16.51 -30.59 -19.55
CA ASP A 2 -17.84 -30.02 -19.81
C ASP A 2 -17.94 -28.56 -19.38
N GLU A 3 -18.47 -27.71 -20.27
CA GLU A 3 -18.70 -26.28 -20.04
C GLU A 3 -19.56 -26.01 -18.80
N HIS A 4 -20.43 -26.97 -18.43
CA HIS A 4 -21.24 -26.91 -17.22
C HIS A 4 -20.44 -26.95 -15.91
N THR A 5 -19.27 -27.60 -15.90
CA THR A 5 -18.41 -27.70 -14.70
C THR A 5 -17.58 -26.43 -14.47
N VAL A 6 -17.26 -25.69 -15.53
CA VAL A 6 -16.55 -24.40 -15.46
C VAL A 6 -17.48 -23.31 -14.93
N TYR A 7 -18.76 -23.34 -15.32
CA TYR A 7 -19.74 -22.33 -14.91
C TYR A 7 -20.20 -22.46 -13.45
N THR A 8 -20.22 -23.68 -12.90
CA THR A 8 -20.55 -23.93 -11.49
C THR A 8 -19.41 -23.53 -10.56
N LYS A 9 -18.14 -23.75 -10.94
CA LYS A 9 -16.98 -23.29 -10.16
C LYS A 9 -16.89 -21.76 -10.05
N SER A 10 -17.23 -21.01 -11.10
CA SER A 10 -17.17 -19.54 -11.08
C SER A 10 -18.25 -18.91 -10.19
N LYS A 11 -19.48 -19.45 -10.19
CA LYS A 11 -20.55 -19.03 -9.26
C LYS A 11 -20.22 -19.34 -7.80
N LEU A 12 -19.57 -20.47 -7.53
CA LEU A 12 -19.16 -20.84 -6.17
C LEU A 12 -18.12 -19.85 -5.62
N ASN A 13 -17.14 -19.47 -6.43
CA ASN A 13 -16.09 -18.52 -6.05
C ASN A 13 -16.63 -17.10 -5.79
N LEU A 14 -17.62 -16.65 -6.55
CA LEU A 14 -18.28 -15.36 -6.32
C LEU A 14 -19.10 -15.34 -5.02
N LYS A 15 -19.77 -16.45 -4.69
CA LYS A 15 -20.54 -16.58 -3.45
C LYS A 15 -19.62 -16.64 -2.21
N ILE A 16 -18.51 -17.36 -2.30
CA ILE A 16 -17.46 -17.40 -1.26
C ILE A 16 -16.83 -16.01 -1.07
N TYR A 17 -16.59 -15.26 -2.15
CA TYR A 17 -16.02 -13.91 -2.08
C TYR A 17 -16.97 -12.89 -1.45
N ALA A 18 -18.27 -12.94 -1.80
CA ALA A 18 -19.29 -12.10 -1.18
C ALA A 18 -19.49 -12.42 0.31
N GLN A 19 -19.42 -13.70 0.69
CA GLN A 19 -19.56 -14.15 2.07
C GLN A 19 -18.32 -13.84 2.92
N SER A 20 -17.13 -13.84 2.31
CA SER A 20 -15.88 -13.36 2.95
C SER A 20 -15.91 -11.84 3.21
N LEU A 21 -16.47 -11.05 2.28
CA LEU A 21 -16.66 -9.61 2.48
C LEU A 21 -17.68 -9.30 3.59
N HIS A 22 -18.77 -10.08 3.69
CA HIS A 22 -19.80 -9.86 4.71
C HIS A 22 -19.34 -10.23 6.14
N ASN A 23 -18.49 -11.25 6.28
CA ASN A 23 -17.93 -11.66 7.58
C ASN A 23 -16.68 -10.86 8.02
N SER A 24 -16.22 -9.91 7.20
CA SER A 24 -15.06 -9.06 7.51
C SER A 24 -15.42 -7.70 8.14
N THR A 25 -16.60 -7.60 8.77
CA THR A 25 -16.86 -6.60 9.83
C THR A 25 -15.98 -6.93 11.04
N VAL A 26 -14.69 -6.58 10.92
CA VAL A 26 -13.73 -6.57 12.01
C VAL A 26 -14.30 -5.68 13.10
N LYS A 27 -14.78 -6.30 14.19
CA LYS A 27 -14.99 -5.62 15.46
C LYS A 27 -13.68 -4.92 15.80
N SER A 28 -13.64 -3.60 15.64
CA SER A 28 -12.52 -2.79 16.07
C SER A 28 -12.47 -2.89 17.60
N TYR A 29 -11.61 -3.77 18.13
CA TYR A 29 -11.27 -3.77 19.53
C TYR A 29 -10.52 -2.47 19.82
N ARG A 30 -11.27 -1.46 20.26
CA ARG A 30 -10.72 -0.23 20.82
C ARG A 30 -10.14 -0.59 22.18
N VAL A 31 -8.92 -1.11 22.20
CA VAL A 31 -8.13 -1.25 23.42
C VAL A 31 -7.86 0.17 23.92
N ARG A 32 -8.61 0.59 24.95
CA ARG A 32 -8.25 1.80 25.71
C ARG A 32 -7.02 1.43 26.53
N PRO A 33 -5.86 2.09 26.35
CA PRO A 33 -4.76 1.91 27.29
C PRO A 33 -5.23 2.42 28.66
N ARG A 34 -5.21 1.52 29.65
CA ARG A 34 -5.39 1.88 31.07
C ARG A 34 -4.14 2.66 31.46
N MET A 35 -4.21 3.99 31.38
CA MET A 35 -3.13 4.85 31.88
C MET A 35 -3.07 4.70 33.39
N LEU A 36 -2.00 4.06 33.87
CA LEU A 36 -1.59 4.15 35.26
C LEU A 36 -1.07 5.57 35.48
N THR A 37 -1.85 6.32 36.24
CA THR A 37 -1.53 7.67 36.70
C THR A 37 -0.37 7.62 37.69
N THR A 38 0.81 8.06 37.26
CA THR A 38 1.82 8.62 38.17
C THR A 38 2.31 9.95 37.58
N PRO A 39 2.10 11.10 38.25
CA PRO A 39 2.48 12.39 37.73
C PRO A 39 3.89 12.74 38.22
N LEU A 40 4.91 12.34 37.46
CA LEU A 40 6.27 12.88 37.65
C LEU A 40 6.87 13.25 36.29
N LEU A 41 6.88 14.56 36.03
CA LEU A 41 7.78 15.30 35.15
C LEU A 41 8.07 14.66 33.78
N GLN A 42 7.12 14.77 32.84
CA GLN A 42 7.49 14.73 31.43
C GLN A 42 8.00 16.13 31.00
N PRO A 43 9.23 16.26 30.49
CA PRO A 43 9.76 17.54 30.05
C PRO A 43 9.03 18.05 28.81
N ILE A 44 8.56 19.30 28.87
CA ILE A 44 7.83 20.05 27.84
C ILE A 44 8.52 20.00 26.46
N TRP A 45 9.84 19.83 26.43
CA TRP A 45 10.64 19.72 25.19
C TRP A 45 10.33 18.47 24.34
N PHE A 46 9.79 17.39 24.93
CA PHE A 46 9.47 16.17 24.16
C PHE A 46 8.23 16.34 23.27
N GLN A 47 7.28 17.22 23.64
CA GLN A 47 6.14 17.56 22.80
C GLN A 47 6.52 18.46 21.60
N LEU A 48 7.61 19.23 21.70
CA LEU A 48 8.07 20.09 20.60
C LEU A 48 8.88 19.34 19.53
N LEU A 49 9.55 18.25 19.89
CA LEU A 49 10.36 17.45 18.96
C LEU A 49 9.60 16.31 18.28
N VAL A 50 8.48 15.86 18.85
CA VAL A 50 7.76 14.66 18.37
C VAL A 50 6.30 14.94 17.99
N SER A 51 5.77 16.16 18.14
CA SER A 51 4.40 16.46 17.69
C SER A 51 4.33 16.46 16.16
N PRO A 52 3.64 15.48 15.52
CA PRO A 52 3.28 15.64 14.13
C PRO A 52 2.19 16.70 14.11
N SER A 53 2.55 17.95 13.79
CA SER A 53 1.58 19.00 13.54
C SER A 53 0.49 18.44 12.61
N PRO A 54 -0.80 18.48 12.98
CA PRO A 54 -1.85 18.04 12.09
C PRO A 54 -1.83 18.95 10.86
N ILE A 55 -1.34 18.42 9.73
CA ILE A 55 -1.35 19.11 8.45
C ILE A 55 -2.80 19.15 7.98
N ARG A 56 -3.58 20.06 8.56
CA ARG A 56 -4.95 20.35 8.16
C ARG A 56 -4.87 21.55 7.22
N GLY A 57 -4.92 21.30 5.91
CA GLY A 57 -5.16 22.35 4.91
C GLY A 57 -4.19 22.46 3.72
N ARG A 58 -3.13 21.65 3.60
CA ARG A 58 -2.35 21.61 2.35
C ARG A 58 -2.99 20.66 1.35
N LYS A 59 -3.26 21.13 0.13
CA LYS A 59 -3.76 20.29 -0.98
C LYS A 59 -2.82 19.11 -1.17
N MET A 60 -3.35 17.91 -0.98
CA MET A 60 -2.62 16.63 -0.95
C MET A 60 -2.09 16.18 -2.33
N SER A 61 -2.27 17.01 -3.37
CA SER A 61 -1.78 16.81 -4.74
C SER A 61 -0.31 17.18 -4.93
N GLU A 62 0.37 17.68 -3.90
CA GLU A 62 1.76 18.15 -3.96
C GLU A 62 2.72 17.25 -3.15
N TRP A 63 2.39 15.96 -3.02
CA TRP A 63 3.29 14.98 -2.43
C TRP A 63 4.38 14.62 -3.46
N GLN A 64 5.46 15.40 -3.48
CA GLN A 64 6.57 15.22 -4.41
C GLN A 64 7.56 14.13 -3.96
N GLY A 65 7.09 12.89 -3.78
CA GLY A 65 7.92 11.68 -3.63
C GLY A 65 9.16 11.77 -2.70
N PRO A 66 10.15 10.86 -2.89
CA PRO A 66 11.40 10.82 -2.11
C PRO A 66 12.23 12.12 -2.17
N ARG A 67 11.96 12.99 -3.14
CA ARG A 67 12.64 14.28 -3.29
C ARG A 67 12.34 15.24 -2.13
N THR A 68 11.18 15.12 -1.48
CA THR A 68 10.86 15.89 -0.26
C THR A 68 11.53 15.36 1.01
N LEU A 69 11.93 14.08 1.04
CA LEU A 69 12.78 13.56 2.11
C LEU A 69 14.18 14.17 2.04
N PHE A 70 14.69 14.44 0.84
CA PHE A 70 15.98 15.12 0.64
C PHE A 70 15.96 16.58 1.14
N SER A 71 14.85 17.31 0.96
CA SER A 71 14.73 18.67 1.52
C SER A 71 14.61 18.67 3.06
N ARG A 72 13.97 17.65 3.65
CA ARG A 72 14.02 17.39 5.10
C ARG A 72 15.43 17.02 5.59
N TRP A 73 16.23 16.38 4.75
CA TRP A 73 17.62 16.07 5.05
C TRP A 73 18.47 17.35 5.15
N HIS A 74 18.23 18.34 4.29
CA HIS A 74 18.84 19.67 4.42
C HIS A 74 18.43 20.38 5.71
N SER A 75 17.18 20.29 6.18
CA SER A 75 16.81 20.86 7.48
C SER A 75 17.46 20.13 8.65
N LEU A 76 17.64 18.80 8.56
CA LEU A 76 18.39 18.02 9.54
C LEU A 76 19.87 18.39 9.56
N SER A 77 20.51 18.63 8.42
CA SER A 77 21.92 19.05 8.35
C SER A 77 22.17 20.37 9.10
N ARG A 78 21.21 21.31 9.07
CA ARG A 78 21.27 22.56 9.83
C ARG A 78 21.18 22.33 11.33
N ILE A 79 20.38 21.36 11.78
CA ILE A 79 20.28 20.96 13.19
C ILE A 79 21.60 20.33 13.66
N HIS A 80 22.21 19.47 12.84
CA HIS A 80 23.52 18.88 13.17
C HIS A 80 24.61 19.94 13.28
N LEU A 81 24.63 20.92 12.37
CA LEU A 81 25.57 22.04 12.42
C LEU A 81 25.37 22.89 13.69
N PHE A 82 24.12 23.14 14.07
CA PHE A 82 23.77 23.86 15.28
C PHE A 82 24.18 23.11 16.56
N ILE A 83 23.95 21.79 16.62
CA ILE A 83 24.38 20.96 17.75
C ILE A 83 25.90 20.92 17.84
N ALA A 84 26.61 20.75 16.72
CA ALA A 84 28.07 20.80 16.69
C ALA A 84 28.60 22.15 17.16
N PHE A 85 27.97 23.25 16.74
CA PHE A 85 28.29 24.59 17.22
C PHE A 85 28.07 24.74 18.73
N MET A 86 26.94 24.28 19.26
CA MET A 86 26.67 24.28 20.70
C MET A 86 27.70 23.42 21.46
N MET A 87 28.05 22.23 20.94
CA MET A 87 29.08 21.38 21.53
C MET A 87 30.43 22.10 21.63
N VAL A 88 30.86 22.78 20.56
CA VAL A 88 32.11 23.57 20.57
C VAL A 88 32.02 24.76 21.52
N ALA A 89 30.88 25.44 21.58
CA ALA A 89 30.68 26.60 22.46
C ALA A 89 30.64 26.24 23.95
N PHE A 90 30.06 25.08 24.31
CA PHE A 90 29.89 24.66 25.71
C PHE A 90 31.00 23.74 26.23
N CYS A 91 31.81 23.12 25.37
CA CYS A 91 32.92 22.27 25.76
C CYS A 91 33.97 22.97 26.67
N PRO A 92 34.39 24.23 26.42
CA PRO A 92 35.32 24.94 27.28
C PRO A 92 34.75 25.18 28.69
N LEU A 93 33.46 25.49 28.80
CA LEU A 93 32.77 25.70 30.08
C LEU A 93 32.73 24.41 30.92
N ALA A 94 32.57 23.26 30.27
CA ALA A 94 32.54 21.97 30.93
C ALA A 94 33.92 21.49 31.39
N LEU A 95 35.00 21.83 30.66
CA LEU A 95 36.38 21.54 31.04
C LEU A 95 36.83 22.30 32.29
N VAL A 96 36.24 23.46 32.57
CA VAL A 96 36.48 24.24 33.80
C VAL A 96 35.64 23.70 34.98
N SER A 97 34.65 22.85 34.73
CA SER A 97 33.80 22.29 35.79
C SER A 97 34.50 21.18 36.57
N ALA A 98 34.18 21.03 37.86
CA ALA A 98 34.76 20.02 38.74
C ALA A 98 34.38 18.55 38.40
N ARG A 99 33.65 18.30 37.29
CA ARG A 99 33.11 16.98 36.93
C ARG A 99 33.28 16.63 35.45
N PRO A 100 34.53 16.59 34.93
CA PRO A 100 34.79 16.32 33.51
C PRO A 100 34.32 14.92 33.07
N LEU A 101 34.35 13.93 33.97
CA LEU A 101 33.96 12.55 33.66
C LEU A 101 32.46 12.43 33.40
N GLU A 102 31.60 13.05 34.22
CA GLU A 102 30.15 13.07 34.02
C GLU A 102 29.80 13.74 32.68
N PHE A 103 30.49 14.83 32.36
CA PHE A 103 30.34 15.51 31.08
C PHE A 103 30.72 14.61 29.90
N ILE A 104 31.89 13.98 29.93
CA ILE A 104 32.33 13.05 28.87
C ILE A 104 31.32 11.90 28.70
N LEU A 105 30.83 11.30 29.79
CA LEU A 105 29.82 10.25 29.73
C LEU A 105 28.52 10.75 29.07
N SER A 106 28.08 11.97 29.42
CA SER A 106 26.90 12.57 28.79
C SER A 106 27.10 12.79 27.29
N LEU A 107 28.30 13.23 26.87
CA LEU A 107 28.62 13.43 25.46
C LEU A 107 28.62 12.10 24.69
N LEU A 108 29.19 11.06 25.27
CA LEU A 108 29.20 9.72 24.68
C LEU A 108 27.77 9.14 24.56
N LEU A 109 26.92 9.37 25.56
CA LEU A 109 25.51 8.97 25.52
C LEU A 109 24.77 9.71 24.41
N CYS A 110 24.92 11.04 24.34
CA CYS A 110 24.34 11.87 23.27
C CYS A 110 24.81 11.40 21.89
N ALA A 111 26.12 11.22 21.70
CA ALA A 111 26.70 10.73 20.45
C ALA A 111 26.12 9.37 20.05
N ARG A 112 25.96 8.44 21.01
CA ARG A 112 25.32 7.14 20.76
C ARG A 112 23.87 7.29 20.32
N VAL A 113 23.09 8.14 20.97
CA VAL A 113 21.69 8.40 20.59
C VAL A 113 21.61 8.97 19.17
N PHE A 114 22.43 9.97 18.84
CA PHE A 114 22.46 10.55 17.50
C PHE A 114 22.89 9.55 16.43
N TYR A 115 23.88 8.70 16.72
CA TYR A 115 24.28 7.63 15.80
C TYR A 115 23.14 6.66 15.50
N LEU A 116 22.38 6.23 16.53
CA LEU A 116 21.24 5.33 16.34
C LEU A 116 20.12 5.98 15.53
N ILE A 117 19.82 7.25 15.79
CA ILE A 117 18.84 8.03 15.03
C ILE A 117 19.30 8.17 13.56
N GLY A 118 20.55 8.56 13.33
CA GLY A 118 21.13 8.72 12.01
C GLY A 118 21.10 7.41 11.22
N LYS A 119 21.48 6.30 11.86
CA LYS A 119 21.41 4.96 11.26
C LYS A 119 19.99 4.59 10.84
N HIS A 120 19.01 4.78 11.73
CA HIS A 120 17.60 4.48 11.44
C HIS A 120 17.07 5.28 10.24
N PHE A 121 17.41 6.57 10.15
CA PHE A 121 17.04 7.40 9.00
C PHE A 121 17.78 7.00 7.72
N GLY A 122 19.06 6.63 7.82
CA GLY A 122 19.84 6.12 6.70
C GLY A 122 19.24 4.84 6.10
N ASP A 123 18.92 3.87 6.95
CA ASP A 123 18.29 2.61 6.53
C ASP A 123 16.93 2.87 5.86
N SER A 124 16.11 3.75 6.45
CA SER A 124 14.80 4.12 5.89
C SER A 124 14.92 4.84 4.55
N ALA A 125 15.90 5.74 4.40
CA ALA A 125 16.18 6.43 3.15
C ALA A 125 16.66 5.46 2.05
N GLY A 126 17.50 4.49 2.41
CA GLY A 126 17.93 3.42 1.50
C GLY A 126 16.75 2.60 0.99
N ILE A 127 15.83 2.19 1.87
CA ILE A 127 14.62 1.45 1.48
C ILE A 127 13.73 2.30 0.55
N ALA A 128 13.53 3.57 0.88
CA ALA A 128 12.73 4.48 0.04
C ALA A 128 13.37 4.70 -1.34
N MET A 129 14.70 4.81 -1.41
CA MET A 129 15.44 4.95 -2.66
C MET A 129 15.30 3.69 -3.53
N VAL A 130 15.41 2.50 -2.94
CA VAL A 130 15.23 1.23 -3.67
C VAL A 130 13.81 1.12 -4.23
N GLY A 131 12.79 1.52 -3.46
CA GLY A 131 11.40 1.59 -3.93
C GLY A 131 11.26 2.52 -5.14
N ALA A 132 11.80 3.73 -5.05
CA ALA A 132 11.75 4.72 -6.12
C ALA A 132 12.46 4.25 -7.40
N ILE A 133 13.60 3.56 -7.27
CA ILE A 133 14.29 2.98 -8.43
C ILE A 133 13.42 1.90 -9.08
N GLY A 134 12.76 1.05 -8.30
CA GLY A 134 11.83 0.04 -8.85
C GLY A 134 10.65 0.66 -9.59
N GLU A 135 10.07 1.75 -9.07
CA GLU A 135 9.04 2.49 -9.79
C GLU A 135 9.57 3.08 -11.11
N ASP A 136 10.78 3.66 -11.10
CA ASP A 136 11.40 4.18 -12.33
C ASP A 136 11.70 3.07 -13.36
N GLU A 137 12.12 1.88 -12.91
CA GLU A 137 12.28 0.68 -13.76
C GLU A 137 10.96 0.30 -14.45
N VAL A 138 9.84 0.27 -13.70
CA VAL A 138 8.51 0.05 -14.26
C VAL A 138 8.15 1.16 -15.25
N ALA A 139 8.39 2.42 -14.91
CA ALA A 139 8.10 3.54 -15.79
C ALA A 139 8.87 3.44 -17.12
N VAL A 140 10.11 2.95 -17.10
CA VAL A 140 10.91 2.69 -18.32
C VAL A 140 10.29 1.56 -19.13
N ALA A 141 9.91 0.44 -18.52
CA ALA A 141 9.26 -0.66 -19.23
C ALA A 141 7.94 -0.22 -19.90
N LEU A 142 7.14 0.59 -19.20
CA LEU A 142 5.87 1.11 -19.71
C LEU A 142 6.03 2.04 -20.93
N LYS A 143 7.22 2.61 -21.18
CA LYS A 143 7.48 3.38 -22.42
C LYS A 143 7.42 2.55 -23.69
N GLN A 144 7.50 1.23 -23.58
CA GLN A 144 7.37 0.31 -24.72
C GLN A 144 5.92 0.10 -25.14
N LEU A 145 4.94 0.53 -24.32
CA LEU A 145 3.54 0.50 -24.71
C LEU A 145 3.26 1.51 -25.84
N PRO A 146 2.30 1.21 -26.73
CA PRO A 146 1.85 2.17 -27.74
C PRO A 146 1.39 3.50 -27.12
N SER A 147 1.62 4.61 -27.82
CA SER A 147 1.28 5.97 -27.37
C SER A 147 -0.21 6.19 -27.04
N SER A 148 -1.09 5.31 -27.51
CA SER A 148 -2.51 5.29 -27.18
C SER A 148 -2.82 4.87 -25.73
N TRP A 149 -1.85 4.31 -25.01
CA TRP A 149 -1.98 4.03 -23.58
C TRP A 149 -1.78 5.31 -22.77
N LYS A 150 -2.68 5.56 -21.80
CA LYS A 150 -2.50 6.63 -20.82
C LYS A 150 -1.89 6.05 -19.55
N VAL A 151 -0.83 6.66 -19.04
CA VAL A 151 -0.14 6.25 -17.82
C VAL A 151 -0.11 7.43 -16.86
N GLU A 152 -0.66 7.23 -15.67
CA GLU A 152 -0.59 8.18 -14.55
C GLU A 152 0.26 7.58 -13.43
N ARG A 153 1.11 8.39 -12.80
CA ARG A 153 2.00 7.96 -11.70
C ARG A 153 1.57 8.58 -10.38
N ASN A 154 1.87 7.91 -9.27
CA ASN A 154 1.78 8.44 -7.89
C ASN A 154 0.42 9.05 -7.57
N ILE A 155 -0.65 8.29 -7.79
CA ILE A 155 -2.02 8.76 -7.55
C ILE A 155 -2.34 8.65 -6.06
N SER A 156 -2.53 9.78 -5.40
CA SER A 156 -2.98 9.84 -4.02
C SER A 156 -4.43 9.36 -3.87
N LEU A 157 -4.66 8.50 -2.88
CA LEU A 157 -5.97 8.02 -2.47
C LEU A 157 -6.57 8.88 -1.36
N GLU A 158 -7.88 9.07 -1.36
CA GLU A 158 -8.57 9.90 -0.35
C GLU A 158 -8.42 9.38 1.08
N SER A 159 -8.35 8.05 1.25
CA SER A 159 -8.12 7.41 2.56
C SER A 159 -6.66 7.47 3.04
N GLY A 160 -5.78 8.10 2.27
CA GLY A 160 -4.33 8.04 2.44
C GLY A 160 -3.70 6.87 1.70
N GLY A 161 -2.40 7.01 1.45
CA GLY A 161 -1.62 6.15 0.57
C GLY A 161 -1.67 6.60 -0.88
N ASP A 162 -0.86 5.92 -1.69
CA ASP A 162 -0.65 6.18 -3.10
C ASP A 162 -0.75 4.88 -3.91
N ILE A 163 -0.98 5.07 -5.21
CA ILE A 163 -0.89 4.05 -6.24
C ILE A 163 0.28 4.43 -7.14
N ASP A 164 1.20 3.49 -7.34
CA ASP A 164 2.39 3.73 -8.15
C ASP A 164 2.02 4.08 -9.59
N PHE A 165 1.16 3.26 -10.24
CA PHE A 165 0.66 3.56 -11.58
C PHE A 165 -0.82 3.20 -11.79
N LEU A 166 -1.52 4.05 -12.55
CA LEU A 166 -2.82 3.74 -13.13
C LEU A 166 -2.72 3.89 -14.65
N LEU A 167 -3.12 2.84 -15.36
CA LEU A 167 -3.06 2.77 -16.81
C LEU A 167 -4.45 2.65 -17.40
N THR A 168 -4.66 3.32 -18.52
CA THR A 168 -5.84 3.15 -19.37
C THR A 168 -5.39 2.68 -20.75
N SER A 169 -5.80 1.48 -21.12
CA SER A 169 -5.56 0.93 -22.47
C SER A 169 -6.41 1.64 -23.54
N PRO A 170 -6.08 1.48 -24.83
CA PRO A 170 -6.88 2.05 -25.93
C PRO A 170 -8.32 1.55 -25.97
N GLN A 171 -8.57 0.36 -25.40
CA GLN A 171 -9.88 -0.27 -25.27
C GLN A 171 -10.60 0.13 -23.96
N ASN A 172 -10.11 1.17 -23.26
CA ASN A 172 -10.62 1.67 -21.99
C ASN A 172 -10.58 0.66 -20.82
N ASN A 173 -9.78 -0.41 -20.91
CA ASN A 173 -9.48 -1.23 -19.74
C ASN A 173 -8.55 -0.47 -18.80
N ILE A 174 -8.89 -0.48 -17.51
CA ILE A 174 -8.11 0.19 -16.45
C ILE A 174 -7.28 -0.84 -15.70
N PHE A 175 -5.99 -0.51 -15.51
CA PHE A 175 -5.04 -1.31 -14.74
C PHE A 175 -4.45 -0.47 -13.61
N LEU A 176 -4.45 -1.02 -12.40
CA LEU A 176 -3.70 -0.52 -11.26
C LEU A 176 -2.45 -1.37 -11.11
N LEU A 177 -1.28 -0.73 -11.11
CA LEU A 177 0.00 -1.38 -10.90
C LEU A 177 0.59 -0.92 -9.57
N ASP A 178 1.06 -1.89 -8.80
CA ASP A 178 1.85 -1.70 -7.58
C ASP A 178 3.21 -2.37 -7.83
N ALA A 179 4.29 -1.60 -7.73
CA ALA A 179 5.65 -2.03 -8.00
C ALA A 179 6.33 -2.46 -6.69
N LYS A 180 7.13 -3.53 -6.77
CA LYS A 180 7.89 -4.05 -5.63
C LYS A 180 9.31 -4.39 -6.07
N ALA A 181 10.27 -3.63 -5.57
CA ALA A 181 11.70 -3.80 -5.81
C ALA A 181 12.35 -4.87 -4.92
N HIS A 182 11.62 -5.93 -4.58
CA HIS A 182 12.16 -7.02 -3.77
C HIS A 182 13.03 -7.95 -4.62
N SER A 183 14.13 -8.43 -4.04
CA SER A 183 15.02 -9.42 -4.66
C SER A 183 14.75 -10.84 -4.16
N GLY A 184 15.21 -11.83 -4.93
CA GLY A 184 15.12 -13.26 -4.59
C GLY A 184 13.92 -13.93 -5.26
N ILE A 185 13.52 -15.09 -4.73
CA ILE A 185 12.42 -15.88 -5.30
C ILE A 185 11.14 -15.57 -4.53
N VAL A 186 10.12 -15.08 -5.23
CA VAL A 186 8.79 -14.86 -4.67
C VAL A 186 7.90 -16.04 -5.02
N TYR A 187 7.20 -16.57 -4.04
CA TYR A 187 6.30 -17.71 -4.22
C TYR A 187 5.05 -17.55 -3.36
N TYR A 188 4.01 -18.31 -3.68
CA TYR A 188 2.74 -18.29 -2.97
C TYR A 188 2.59 -19.58 -2.18
N ASP A 189 2.40 -19.47 -0.87
CA ASP A 189 2.30 -20.63 0.04
C ASP A 189 0.87 -21.20 0.15
N GLY A 190 -0.07 -20.69 -0.64
CA GLY A 190 -1.50 -21.01 -0.55
C GLY A 190 -2.30 -19.96 0.21
N MET A 191 -1.65 -19.15 1.06
CA MET A 191 -2.29 -18.10 1.86
C MET A 191 -1.77 -16.70 1.55
N ARG A 192 -0.45 -16.55 1.39
CA ARG A 192 0.21 -15.25 1.21
C ARG A 192 1.44 -15.38 0.32
N LEU A 193 1.89 -14.22 -0.16
CA LEU A 193 3.18 -14.13 -0.84
C LEU A 193 4.31 -14.23 0.19
N CYS A 194 5.29 -15.06 -0.14
CA CYS A 194 6.50 -15.28 0.62
C CYS A 194 7.71 -15.03 -0.28
N ARG A 195 8.86 -14.71 0.32
CA ARG A 195 10.14 -14.56 -0.37
C ARG A 195 11.17 -15.53 0.20
N LYS A 196 11.99 -16.10 -0.68
CA LYS A 196 13.18 -16.87 -0.29
C LYS A 196 14.41 -15.96 -0.37
N ILE A 197 15.11 -15.83 0.76
CA ILE A 197 16.39 -15.12 0.86
C ILE A 197 17.42 -16.15 1.33
N GLY A 198 18.28 -16.57 0.40
CA GLY A 198 19.17 -17.72 0.60
C GLY A 198 18.36 -18.97 0.93
N LYS A 199 18.64 -19.60 2.08
CA LYS A 199 17.93 -20.81 2.54
C LYS A 199 16.68 -20.52 3.37
N ARG A 200 16.38 -19.25 3.67
CA ARG A 200 15.27 -18.87 4.56
C ARG A 200 14.06 -18.44 3.74
N SER A 201 12.91 -18.99 4.08
CA SER A 201 11.62 -18.47 3.64
C SER A 201 11.11 -17.46 4.66
N VAL A 202 10.78 -16.26 4.18
CA VAL A 202 10.26 -15.18 5.02
C VAL A 202 9.00 -14.62 4.36
N PRO A 203 7.88 -14.50 5.09
CA PRO A 203 6.70 -13.82 4.55
C PRO A 203 7.00 -12.33 4.34
N PHE A 204 6.29 -11.68 3.42
CA PHE A 204 6.33 -10.23 3.35
C PHE A 204 5.80 -9.61 4.63
N GLU A 205 6.38 -8.47 5.04
CA GLU A 205 6.01 -7.77 6.29
C GLU A 205 4.54 -7.36 6.32
N LYS A 206 3.97 -7.09 5.14
CA LYS A 206 2.57 -6.73 4.95
C LYS A 206 1.91 -7.69 3.96
N ASP A 207 0.60 -7.85 4.07
CA ASP A 207 -0.19 -8.54 3.05
C ASP A 207 -0.35 -7.62 1.83
N ILE A 208 0.61 -7.74 0.91
CA ILE A 208 0.70 -6.95 -0.33
C ILE A 208 -0.55 -7.16 -1.19
N MET A 209 -1.04 -8.40 -1.29
CA MET A 209 -2.22 -8.72 -2.10
C MET A 209 -3.48 -8.01 -1.56
N SER A 210 -3.69 -8.05 -0.25
CA SER A 210 -4.83 -7.34 0.36
C SER A 210 -4.69 -5.82 0.23
N GLN A 211 -3.46 -5.29 0.31
CA GLN A 211 -3.21 -3.86 0.09
C GLN A 211 -3.61 -3.42 -1.33
N VAL A 212 -3.12 -4.12 -2.35
CA VAL A 212 -3.40 -3.78 -3.77
C VAL A 212 -4.90 -3.88 -4.07
N LYS A 213 -5.59 -4.89 -3.55
CA LYS A 213 -7.06 -5.02 -3.68
C LYS A 213 -7.80 -3.84 -3.06
N ARG A 214 -7.38 -3.39 -1.86
CA ARG A 214 -7.99 -2.22 -1.20
C ARG A 214 -7.76 -0.95 -2.02
N GLN A 215 -6.54 -0.71 -2.51
CA GLN A 215 -6.24 0.44 -3.37
C GLN A 215 -7.10 0.44 -4.64
N ALA A 216 -7.30 -0.74 -5.25
CA ALA A 216 -8.15 -0.88 -6.45
C ALA A 216 -9.62 -0.53 -6.18
N VAL A 217 -10.18 -0.99 -5.06
CA VAL A 217 -11.55 -0.64 -4.65
C VAL A 217 -11.67 0.87 -4.40
N GLN A 218 -10.66 1.45 -3.76
CA GLN A 218 -10.64 2.88 -3.44
C GLN A 218 -10.58 3.74 -4.71
N ILE A 219 -9.63 3.47 -5.62
CA ILE A 219 -9.52 4.25 -6.85
C ILE A 219 -10.74 4.06 -7.75
N ARG A 220 -11.33 2.86 -7.77
CA ARG A 220 -12.55 2.58 -8.51
C ARG A 220 -13.69 3.49 -8.03
N THR A 221 -13.89 3.57 -6.71
CA THR A 221 -14.93 4.41 -6.12
C THR A 221 -14.62 5.90 -6.31
N GLN A 222 -13.38 6.32 -6.03
CA GLN A 222 -12.92 7.71 -6.14
C GLN A 222 -13.10 8.27 -7.55
N ARG A 223 -12.80 7.47 -8.58
CA ARG A 223 -12.91 7.88 -9.99
C ARG A 223 -14.16 7.36 -10.72
N LYS A 224 -15.10 6.74 -10.00
CA LYS A 224 -16.32 6.13 -10.56
C LYS A 224 -16.05 5.20 -11.75
N LEU A 225 -14.98 4.41 -11.65
CA LEU A 225 -14.55 3.49 -12.71
C LEU A 225 -15.40 2.20 -12.67
N PRO A 226 -15.72 1.58 -13.81
CA PRO A 226 -16.52 0.37 -13.84
C PRO A 226 -15.77 -0.83 -13.26
N PHE A 227 -14.49 -0.98 -13.63
CA PHE A 227 -13.63 -2.08 -13.22
C PHE A 227 -12.16 -1.65 -13.25
N VAL A 228 -11.36 -2.22 -12.35
CA VAL A 228 -9.92 -1.98 -12.27
C VAL A 228 -9.23 -3.33 -12.11
N SER A 229 -8.38 -3.68 -13.09
CA SER A 229 -7.54 -4.87 -13.02
C SER A 229 -6.30 -4.58 -12.18
N THR A 230 -5.98 -5.43 -11.21
CA THR A 230 -4.80 -5.24 -10.36
C THR A 230 -3.63 -6.07 -10.83
N VAL A 231 -2.48 -5.42 -10.99
CA VAL A 231 -1.22 -6.05 -11.38
C VAL A 231 -0.16 -5.70 -10.33
N LEU A 232 0.41 -6.72 -9.70
CA LEU A 232 1.54 -6.60 -8.79
C LEU A 232 2.81 -6.93 -9.56
N VAL A 233 3.69 -5.94 -9.70
CA VAL A 233 4.92 -6.05 -10.51
C VAL A 233 6.12 -6.19 -9.61
N PHE A 234 6.89 -7.26 -9.79
CA PHE A 234 8.18 -7.43 -9.12
C PHE A 234 9.32 -7.06 -10.07
N THR A 235 10.14 -6.09 -9.68
CA THR A 235 11.18 -5.57 -10.58
C THR A 235 12.51 -6.32 -10.51
N ARG A 236 12.76 -7.02 -9.40
CA ARG A 236 14.04 -7.68 -9.12
C ARG A 236 13.89 -9.08 -8.55
N ALA A 237 12.69 -9.65 -8.61
CA ALA A 237 12.41 -10.99 -8.12
C ALA A 237 12.13 -11.97 -9.26
N GLU A 238 12.50 -13.22 -9.03
CA GLU A 238 12.04 -14.36 -9.82
C GLU A 238 10.71 -14.85 -9.24
N LEU A 239 9.72 -15.09 -10.09
CA LEU A 239 8.40 -15.54 -9.67
C LEU A 239 8.23 -17.06 -9.81
N GLN A 240 7.97 -17.70 -8.67
CA GLN A 240 7.47 -19.08 -8.56
C GLN A 240 6.03 -19.06 -8.04
N THR A 241 5.21 -18.20 -8.64
CA THR A 241 3.79 -18.03 -8.32
C THR A 241 2.92 -18.33 -9.52
N PRO A 242 1.65 -18.72 -9.33
CA PRO A 242 0.66 -18.61 -10.39
C PRO A 242 0.61 -17.17 -10.92
N LYS A 243 0.39 -17.01 -12.23
CA LYS A 243 0.24 -15.70 -12.89
C LYS A 243 -0.89 -14.86 -12.28
N GLU A 244 -1.92 -15.51 -11.75
CA GLU A 244 -3.05 -14.88 -11.08
C GLU A 244 -3.32 -15.52 -9.73
N ILE A 245 -3.43 -14.69 -8.69
CA ILE A 245 -3.78 -15.10 -7.33
C ILE A 245 -5.04 -14.35 -6.92
N GLY A 246 -6.18 -15.01 -7.05
CA GLY A 246 -7.49 -14.39 -6.86
C GLY A 246 -7.81 -13.40 -7.97
N LEU A 247 -7.73 -12.09 -7.67
CA LEU A 247 -8.00 -11.00 -8.62
C LEU A 247 -6.74 -10.19 -8.96
N VAL A 248 -5.59 -10.56 -8.41
CA VAL A 248 -4.31 -9.87 -8.59
C VAL A 248 -3.45 -10.68 -9.54
N SER A 249 -3.04 -10.07 -10.65
CA SER A 249 -2.03 -10.64 -11.54
C SER A 249 -0.65 -10.36 -10.95
N VAL A 250 0.22 -11.35 -10.86
CA VAL A 250 1.57 -11.19 -10.32
C VAL A 250 2.55 -11.43 -11.45
N VAL A 251 3.39 -10.44 -11.75
CA VAL A 251 4.19 -10.40 -12.98
C VAL A 251 5.60 -9.88 -12.70
N GLU A 252 6.58 -10.43 -13.40
CA GLU A 252 7.95 -9.91 -13.46
C GLU A 252 8.01 -8.68 -14.37
N LEU A 253 8.97 -7.78 -14.14
CA LEU A 253 9.12 -6.58 -14.95
C LEU A 253 9.26 -6.89 -16.46
N ASP A 254 10.08 -7.87 -16.82
CA ASP A 254 10.34 -8.24 -18.22
C ASP A 254 9.07 -8.74 -18.95
N ASN A 255 8.13 -9.29 -18.18
CA ASN A 255 6.88 -9.84 -18.68
C ASN A 255 5.71 -8.84 -18.61
N LEU A 256 5.92 -7.64 -18.07
CA LEU A 256 4.87 -6.66 -17.79
C LEU A 256 4.13 -6.20 -19.05
N VAL A 257 4.87 -5.77 -20.07
CA VAL A 257 4.30 -5.19 -21.30
C VAL A 257 3.47 -6.22 -22.05
N ALA A 258 4.02 -7.43 -22.23
CA ALA A 258 3.32 -8.55 -22.84
C ALA A 258 2.03 -8.91 -22.08
N HIS A 259 2.10 -8.95 -20.74
CA HIS A 259 0.94 -9.23 -19.90
C HIS A 259 -0.18 -8.18 -20.09
N LEU A 260 0.16 -6.89 -20.10
CA LEU A 260 -0.81 -5.80 -20.27
C LEU A 260 -1.50 -5.86 -21.65
N GLN A 261 -0.74 -6.16 -22.70
CA GLN A 261 -1.27 -6.31 -24.06
C GLN A 261 -2.20 -7.53 -24.17
N GLU A 262 -1.79 -8.69 -23.64
CA GLU A 262 -2.61 -9.91 -23.60
C GLU A 262 -3.94 -9.69 -22.87
N LYS A 263 -3.89 -9.08 -21.67
CA LYS A 263 -5.09 -8.78 -20.87
C LYS A 263 -6.04 -7.85 -21.59
N THR A 264 -5.51 -6.89 -22.34
CA THR A 264 -6.31 -5.94 -23.11
C THR A 264 -7.03 -6.65 -24.27
N ALA A 265 -6.38 -7.61 -24.93
CA ALA A 265 -6.97 -8.38 -26.03
C ALA A 265 -8.07 -9.35 -25.58
N MET A 266 -7.99 -9.87 -24.34
CA MET A 266 -8.99 -10.81 -23.81
C MET A 266 -10.33 -10.15 -23.46
N VAL A 267 -10.34 -8.86 -23.15
CA VAL A 267 -11.59 -8.12 -22.87
C VAL A 267 -12.28 -7.78 -24.18
N LYS A 268 -12.87 -8.79 -24.84
CA LYS A 268 -13.81 -8.53 -25.93
C LYS A 268 -15.08 -7.90 -25.33
N PRO A 269 -15.53 -6.71 -25.79
CA PRO A 269 -16.66 -5.99 -25.21
C PRO A 269 -17.98 -6.81 -25.17
N LYS A 270 -18.12 -7.84 -26.01
CA LYS A 270 -19.30 -8.71 -26.06
C LYS A 270 -19.57 -9.50 -24.78
N VAL A 271 -18.55 -9.87 -23.99
CA VAL A 271 -18.76 -10.70 -22.78
C VAL A 271 -19.09 -9.84 -21.56
N MET A 272 -18.49 -8.66 -21.45
CA MET A 272 -18.72 -7.75 -20.32
C MET A 272 -20.13 -7.16 -20.35
N VAL A 273 -20.63 -6.77 -21.52
CA VAL A 273 -22.02 -6.28 -21.69
C VAL A 273 -23.02 -7.38 -21.34
N ARG A 274 -22.78 -8.63 -21.76
CA ARG A 274 -23.69 -9.75 -21.49
C ARG A 274 -23.75 -10.10 -20.01
N ASN A 275 -22.60 -10.07 -19.32
CA ASN A 275 -22.55 -10.34 -17.88
C ASN A 275 -23.13 -9.18 -17.05
N HIS A 276 -22.92 -7.94 -17.48
CA HIS A 276 -23.51 -6.77 -16.83
C HIS A 276 -25.03 -6.72 -17.02
N LEU A 277 -25.53 -7.02 -18.22
CA LEU A 277 -26.96 -7.15 -18.49
C LEU A 277 -27.60 -8.30 -17.71
N LYS A 278 -26.92 -9.45 -17.58
CA LYS A 278 -27.38 -10.54 -16.73
C LYS A 278 -27.45 -10.13 -15.25
N LEU A 279 -26.49 -9.34 -14.77
CA LEU A 279 -26.47 -8.88 -13.39
C LEU A 279 -27.61 -7.88 -13.11
N ILE A 280 -27.87 -6.96 -14.06
CA ILE A 280 -28.98 -6.01 -13.98
C ILE A 280 -30.33 -6.72 -14.04
N ALA A 281 -30.48 -7.70 -14.95
CA ALA A 281 -31.70 -8.49 -15.06
C ALA A 281 -32.00 -9.27 -13.77
N GLN A 282 -30.98 -9.90 -13.18
CA GLN A 282 -31.11 -10.62 -11.93
C GLN A 282 -31.44 -9.70 -10.73
N GLN A 283 -30.94 -8.46 -10.74
CA GLN A 283 -31.30 -7.45 -9.74
C GLN A 283 -32.74 -6.96 -9.89
N ARG A 284 -33.28 -6.90 -11.12
CA ARG A 284 -34.70 -6.57 -11.35
C ARG A 284 -35.64 -7.68 -10.90
N GLU A 285 -35.34 -8.94 -11.22
CA GLU A 285 -36.14 -10.09 -10.72
C GLU A 285 -36.20 -10.12 -9.19
N LEU A 286 -35.10 -9.80 -8.50
CA LEU A 286 -35.06 -9.74 -7.04
C LEU A 286 -35.83 -8.53 -6.46
N ALA A 287 -35.93 -7.43 -7.21
CA ALA A 287 -36.69 -6.25 -6.81
C ALA A 287 -38.20 -6.38 -7.12
N GLU A 288 -38.55 -7.19 -8.13
CA GLU A 288 -39.92 -7.52 -8.52
C GLU A 288 -40.49 -8.71 -7.74
N CYS A 289 -39.69 -9.36 -6.89
CA CYS A 289 -40.20 -10.36 -5.96
C CYS A 289 -41.28 -9.69 -5.09
N PRO A 290 -42.56 -10.07 -5.23
CA PRO A 290 -43.63 -9.44 -4.49
C PRO A 290 -43.30 -9.58 -3.02
N LYS A 291 -43.37 -8.48 -2.27
CA LYS A 291 -43.48 -8.62 -0.82
C LYS A 291 -44.76 -9.43 -0.62
N GLU A 292 -44.63 -10.70 -0.22
CA GLU A 292 -45.70 -11.45 0.42
C GLU A 292 -46.02 -10.72 1.73
N GLU A 293 -46.68 -9.58 1.59
CA GLU A 293 -47.26 -8.81 2.66
C GLU A 293 -48.65 -9.38 2.85
N ASN A 294 -48.85 -9.99 4.01
CA ASN A 294 -50.14 -10.30 4.63
C ASN A 294 -50.97 -11.39 3.95
N LEU A 295 -50.61 -12.65 4.19
CA LEU A 295 -51.62 -13.72 4.17
C LEU A 295 -51.46 -14.70 5.34
N GLN A 296 -51.45 -14.18 6.56
CA GLN A 296 -51.75 -14.92 7.79
C GLN A 296 -52.27 -13.91 8.83
N ILE A 297 -53.36 -14.06 9.59
CA ILE A 297 -54.38 -15.08 9.78
C ILE A 297 -55.54 -14.30 10.43
N GLU A 298 -56.66 -14.19 9.73
CA GLU A 298 -57.96 -13.90 10.37
C GLU A 298 -58.66 -15.26 10.41
N ILE A 299 -58.36 -16.06 11.44
CA ILE A 299 -59.18 -17.21 11.81
C ILE A 299 -60.08 -16.71 12.93
N ALA A 300 -61.36 -16.71 12.59
CA ALA A 300 -62.49 -16.40 13.43
C ALA A 300 -62.68 -17.42 14.57
N GLU A 301 -63.40 -16.93 15.59
CA GLU A 301 -64.13 -17.65 16.66
C GLU A 301 -63.34 -18.22 17.84
#